data_AF-Q8DUL3-F1
#
_entry.id   AF-Q8DUL3-F1
#
_cell.length_a   1.000
_cell.length_b   1.000
_cell.length_c   1.000
_cell.angle_alpha   90.00
_cell.angle_beta   90.00
_cell.angle_gamma   90.00
#
_symmetry.space_group_name_H-M   'P 1'
#
loop_
_entity.id
_entity.type
_entity.pdbx_description
1 polymer ?
#
loop_
_entity_poly.entity_id
_entity_poly.type
_entity_poly.pdbx_seq_one_letter_code
_entity_poly.pdbx_strand_id
1 'polypeptide(L)'
;MKWFTLISGVLTFLIGIWIFANPLVVTASIGWLLALIIFLVGITGFIDYMSKSREERTIWNLLQSIVSIIFGFILLTSSIFSLTTAVVTIAAYWIILIGILRLISGYRLRQMGFPQSNRFFWTGSFALLLGLILLGQPLLSSAIIGRFVALLLMATGISSFLVFLRLLE
;
A
#
# COMPACT_ATOMS: atom_id res chain seq x y z
N MET A 1 -27.68 -9.91 16.98
CA MET A 1 -27.05 -9.35 15.77
C MET A 1 -27.22 -7.83 15.66
N LYS A 2 -28.43 -7.27 15.87
CA LYS A 2 -28.72 -5.82 15.78
C LYS A 2 -27.71 -4.93 16.54
N TRP A 3 -27.49 -5.20 17.83
CA TRP A 3 -26.55 -4.45 18.67
C TRP A 3 -25.08 -4.53 18.21
N PHE A 4 -24.67 -5.66 17.62
CA PHE A 4 -23.31 -5.81 17.08
C PHE A 4 -23.09 -4.89 15.88
N THR A 5 -24.09 -4.77 15.00
CA THR A 5 -24.06 -3.84 13.85
C THR A 5 -24.00 -2.38 14.29
N LEU A 6 -24.69 -2.02 15.37
CA LEU A 6 -24.61 -0.67 15.93
C LEU A 6 -23.21 -0.37 16.47
N ILE A 7 -22.67 -1.26 17.31
CA ILE A 7 -21.36 -1.09 17.94
C ILE A 7 -20.27 -1.02 16.87
N SER A 8 -20.27 -1.92 15.88
CA SER A 8 -19.28 -1.88 14.79
C SER A 8 -19.41 -0.61 13.94
N GLY A 9 -20.63 -0.14 13.67
CA GLY A 9 -20.87 1.10 12.94
C GLY A 9 -20.31 2.33 13.65
N VAL A 10 -20.59 2.46 14.95
CA VAL A 10 -20.08 3.57 15.78
C VAL A 10 -18.55 3.52 15.85
N LEU A 11 -17.97 2.36 16.13
CA LEU A 11 -16.51 2.20 16.16
C LEU A 11 -15.86 2.56 14.82
N THR A 12 -16.43 2.08 13.71
CA THR A 12 -15.91 2.37 12.36
C THR A 12 -15.98 3.86 12.05
N PHE A 13 -17.07 4.52 12.42
CA PHE A 13 -17.23 5.97 12.26
C PHE A 13 -16.19 6.76 13.06
N LEU A 14 -15.98 6.40 14.33
CA LEU A 14 -15.00 7.03 15.21
C LEU A 14 -13.56 6.83 14.72
N ILE A 15 -13.24 5.63 14.23
CA ILE A 15 -11.95 5.35 13.58
C ILE A 15 -11.80 6.23 12.33
N GLY A 16 -12.85 6.38 11.53
CA GLY A 16 -12.86 7.29 10.38
C GLY A 16 -12.53 8.73 10.77
N ILE A 17 -13.15 9.27 11.83
CA ILE A 17 -12.84 10.62 12.36
C ILE A 17 -11.37 10.72 12.78
N TRP A 18 -10.86 9.73 13.53
CA TRP A 18 -9.48 9.76 14.01
C TRP A 18 -8.46 9.70 12.87
N ILE A 19 -8.70 8.88 11.84
CA ILE A 19 -7.86 8.83 10.64
C ILE A 19 -7.96 10.13 9.84
N PHE A 20 -9.14 10.77 9.78
CA PHE A 20 -9.28 12.06 9.10
C PHE A 20 -8.37 13.13 9.72
N ALA A 21 -8.25 13.14 11.05
CA ALA A 21 -7.35 14.01 11.79
C ALA A 21 -5.87 13.61 11.63
N ASN A 22 -5.57 12.32 11.44
CA ASN A 22 -4.22 11.77 11.31
C ASN A 22 -4.05 10.98 10.00
N PRO A 23 -4.11 11.63 8.83
CA PRO A 23 -4.30 10.93 7.56
C PRO A 23 -3.08 10.13 7.11
N LEU A 24 -1.89 10.41 7.66
CA LEU A 24 -0.69 9.63 7.33
C LEU A 24 -0.74 8.21 7.90
N VAL A 25 -1.55 7.98 8.95
CA VAL A 25 -1.61 6.70 9.67
C VAL A 25 -1.93 5.55 8.73
N VAL A 26 -2.84 5.72 7.76
CA VAL A 26 -3.23 4.64 6.83
C VAL A 26 -2.01 4.07 6.09
N THR A 27 -1.27 4.94 5.42
CA THR A 27 -0.05 4.57 4.69
C THR A 27 1.10 4.15 5.61
N ALA A 28 1.24 4.79 6.77
CA ALA A 28 2.26 4.40 7.74
C ALA A 28 2.00 3.01 8.31
N SER A 29 0.75 2.64 8.57
CA SER A 29 0.36 1.29 9.00
C SER A 29 0.68 0.25 7.92
N ILE A 30 0.43 0.56 6.65
CA ILE A 30 0.87 -0.30 5.53
C ILE A 30 2.41 -0.44 5.55
N GLY A 31 3.13 0.67 5.72
CA GLY A 31 4.59 0.66 5.77
C GLY A 31 5.14 -0.15 6.93
N TRP A 32 4.52 -0.04 8.09
CA TRP A 32 4.88 -0.80 9.29
C TRP A 32 4.63 -2.30 9.09
N LEU A 33 3.50 -2.69 8.49
CA LEU A 33 3.22 -4.09 8.16
C LEU A 33 4.22 -4.64 7.13
N LEU A 34 4.57 -3.87 6.10
CA LEU A 34 5.62 -4.26 5.16
C LEU A 34 6.98 -4.41 5.84
N ALA A 35 7.34 -3.48 6.73
CA ALA A 35 8.57 -3.55 7.52
C ALA A 35 8.62 -4.83 8.36
N LEU A 36 7.50 -5.18 9.02
CA LEU A 36 7.36 -6.40 9.80
C LEU A 36 7.56 -7.65 8.92
N ILE A 37 6.91 -7.69 7.75
CA ILE A 37 7.05 -8.82 6.81
C ILE A 37 8.50 -8.95 6.34
N ILE A 38 9.14 -7.86 5.93
CA ILE A 38 10.55 -7.85 5.48
C ILE A 38 11.47 -8.36 6.60
N PHE A 39 11.24 -7.91 7.83
CA PHE A 39 11.99 -8.35 9.00
C PHE A 39 11.83 -9.86 9.25
N LEU A 40 10.58 -10.35 9.24
CA LEU A 40 10.27 -11.77 9.45
C LEU A 40 10.84 -12.64 8.34
N VAL A 41 10.73 -12.22 7.07
CA VAL A 41 11.35 -12.92 5.92
C VAL A 41 12.85 -13.03 6.10
N GLY A 42 13.51 -11.98 6.60
CA GLY A 42 14.93 -12.00 6.93
C GLY A 42 15.28 -12.99 8.04
N ILE A 43 14.51 -13.01 9.13
CA ILE A 43 14.69 -13.98 10.22
C ILE A 43 14.51 -15.41 9.71
N THR A 44 13.43 -15.69 8.99
CA THR A 44 13.16 -17.04 8.48
C THR A 44 14.24 -17.49 7.48
N GLY A 45 14.72 -16.58 6.62
CA GLY A 45 15.80 -16.88 5.68
C GLY A 45 17.14 -17.15 6.39
N PHE A 46 17.42 -16.43 7.47
CA PHE A 46 18.62 -16.66 8.28
C PHE A 46 18.57 -18.01 9.01
N ILE A 47 17.41 -18.37 9.59
CA ILE A 47 17.21 -19.68 10.22
C ILE A 47 17.36 -20.79 9.18
N ASP A 48 16.72 -20.66 8.02
CA ASP A 48 16.83 -21.64 6.92
C ASP A 48 18.28 -21.83 6.45
N TYR A 49 19.04 -20.73 6.30
CA TYR A 49 20.46 -20.79 5.96
C TYR A 49 21.27 -21.59 7.00
N MET A 50 20.98 -21.41 8.29
CA MET A 50 21.66 -22.14 9.37
C MET A 50 21.27 -23.62 9.44
N SER A 51 20.06 -23.97 9.01
CA SER A 51 19.58 -25.35 8.97
C SER A 51 20.12 -26.15 7.77
N LYS A 52 20.54 -25.48 6.70
CA LYS A 52 21.09 -26.13 5.49
C LYS A 52 22.46 -26.75 5.70
N SER A 53 22.74 -27.82 4.94
CA SER A 53 24.05 -28.46 4.84
C SER A 53 25.07 -27.52 4.19
N ARG A 54 26.38 -27.77 4.38
CA ARG A 54 27.44 -26.87 3.87
C ARG A 54 27.42 -26.73 2.34
N GLU A 55 26.96 -27.76 1.64
CA GLU A 55 26.89 -27.80 0.17
C GLU A 55 25.70 -26.99 -0.38
N GLU A 56 24.62 -26.83 0.40
CA GLU A 56 23.43 -26.06 0.04
C GLU A 56 23.49 -24.59 0.49
N ARG A 57 24.48 -24.23 1.30
CA ARG A 57 24.67 -22.87 1.81
C ARG A 57 25.27 -21.97 0.75
N THR A 58 24.45 -21.05 0.23
CA THR A 58 24.91 -19.96 -0.64
C THR A 58 25.07 -18.68 0.16
N ILE A 59 26.23 -18.02 0.02
CA ILE A 59 26.52 -16.70 0.64
C ILE A 59 25.44 -15.66 0.26
N TRP A 60 24.89 -15.74 -0.95
CA TRP A 60 23.79 -14.89 -1.40
C TRP A 60 22.55 -14.97 -0.50
N ASN A 61 22.17 -16.17 -0.06
CA ASN A 61 21.00 -16.36 0.81
C ASN A 61 21.25 -15.75 2.20
N LEU A 62 22.47 -15.87 2.71
CA LEU A 62 22.88 -15.23 3.96
C LEU A 62 22.83 -13.70 3.85
N LEU A 63 23.41 -13.13 2.78
CA LEU A 63 23.40 -11.70 2.55
C LEU A 63 21.97 -11.15 2.41
N GLN A 64 21.12 -11.80 1.61
CA GLN A 64 19.71 -11.40 1.47
C GLN A 64 19.00 -11.40 2.82
N SER A 65 19.22 -12.42 3.64
CA SER A 65 18.60 -12.53 4.97
C SER A 65 19.07 -11.42 5.91
N ILE A 66 20.38 -11.16 5.98
CA ILE A 66 20.97 -10.09 6.80
C ILE A 66 20.45 -8.72 6.36
N VAL A 67 20.46 -8.44 5.05
CA VAL A 67 19.94 -7.18 4.49
C VAL A 67 18.48 -7.00 4.87
N SER A 68 17.65 -8.04 4.72
CA SER A 68 16.23 -7.99 5.06
C SER A 68 15.99 -7.75 6.56
N ILE A 69 16.77 -8.40 7.44
CA ILE A 69 16.71 -8.15 8.89
C ILE A 69 17.03 -6.69 9.20
N ILE A 70 18.14 -6.17 8.66
CA ILE A 70 18.59 -4.79 8.92
C ILE A 70 17.56 -3.78 8.40
N PHE A 71 17.13 -3.92 7.14
CA PHE A 71 16.13 -3.02 6.55
C PHE A 71 14.79 -3.09 7.26
N GLY A 72 14.30 -4.30 7.56
CA GLY A 72 13.07 -4.50 8.31
C GLY A 72 13.12 -3.83 9.67
N PHE A 73 14.23 -4.00 10.41
CA PHE A 73 14.42 -3.37 11.72
C PHE A 73 14.47 -1.84 11.64
N ILE A 74 15.23 -1.28 10.69
CA ILE A 74 15.30 0.17 10.45
C ILE A 74 13.90 0.73 10.18
N LEU A 75 13.12 0.08 9.31
CA LEU A 75 11.76 0.51 8.99
C LEU A 75 10.81 0.37 10.17
N LEU A 76 10.88 -0.72 10.95
CA LEU A 76 10.03 -0.94 12.13
C LEU A 76 10.23 0.13 13.21
N THR A 77 11.44 0.67 13.31
CA THR A 77 11.83 1.72 14.26
C THR A 77 11.73 3.14 13.67
N SER A 78 11.31 3.25 12.40
CA SER A 78 11.21 4.51 11.70
C SER A 78 9.98 5.33 12.08
N SER A 79 10.06 6.64 11.85
CA SER A 79 8.93 7.54 12.05
C SER A 79 7.79 7.28 11.07
N ILE A 80 6.58 7.74 11.43
CA ILE A 80 5.39 7.75 10.57
C ILE A 80 5.66 8.44 9.23
N PHE A 81 6.44 9.53 9.24
CA PHE A 81 6.82 10.26 8.03
C PHE A 81 7.69 9.43 7.09
N SER A 82 8.69 8.73 7.64
CA SER A 82 9.59 7.88 6.88
C SER A 82 8.85 6.68 6.29
N LEU A 83 8.03 5.99 7.09
CA LEU A 83 7.23 4.85 6.63
C LEU A 83 6.26 5.25 5.51
N THR A 84 5.55 6.36 5.71
CA THR A 84 4.65 6.92 4.71
C THR A 84 5.38 7.24 3.41
N THR A 85 6.49 7.96 3.51
CA THR A 85 7.28 8.37 2.35
C THR A 85 7.79 7.14 1.60
N ALA A 86 8.29 6.12 2.31
CA ALA A 86 8.75 4.88 1.70
C ALA A 86 7.63 4.19 0.92
N VAL A 87 6.46 3.97 1.54
CA VAL A 87 5.32 3.30 0.88
C VAL A 87 4.86 4.05 -0.36
N VAL A 88 4.64 5.36 -0.23
CA VAL A 88 4.15 6.17 -1.36
C VAL A 88 5.19 6.22 -2.47
N THR A 89 6.47 6.35 -2.14
CA THR A 89 7.57 6.37 -3.11
C THR A 89 7.68 5.05 -3.87
N ILE A 90 7.61 3.91 -3.17
CA ILE A 90 7.62 2.58 -3.79
C ILE A 90 6.42 2.43 -4.74
N ALA A 91 5.22 2.78 -4.27
CA ALA A 91 4.01 2.75 -5.09
C ALA A 91 4.12 3.65 -6.33
N ALA A 92 4.71 4.84 -6.16
CA ALA A 92 4.90 5.80 -7.24
C ALA A 92 5.86 5.27 -8.32
N TYR A 93 7.00 4.71 -7.93
CA TYR A 93 7.92 4.05 -8.87
C TYR A 93 7.23 2.92 -9.64
N TRP A 94 6.42 2.11 -8.94
CA TRP A 94 5.67 1.03 -9.57
C TRP A 94 4.64 1.55 -10.59
N ILE A 95 3.90 2.60 -10.24
CA ILE A 95 2.91 3.23 -11.11
C ILE A 95 3.58 3.87 -12.33
N ILE A 96 4.74 4.52 -12.16
CA ILE A 96 5.53 5.05 -13.27
C ILE A 96 5.93 3.92 -14.22
N LEU A 97 6.48 2.82 -13.69
CA LEU A 97 6.88 1.66 -14.49
C LEU A 97 5.69 1.11 -15.28
N ILE A 98 4.53 0.93 -14.64
CA ILE A 98 3.28 0.53 -15.32
C ILE A 98 2.91 1.52 -16.42
N GLY A 99 3.01 2.82 -16.15
CA GLY A 99 2.71 3.87 -17.12
C GLY A 99 3.61 3.79 -18.36
N ILE A 100 4.93 3.65 -18.17
CA ILE A 100 5.91 3.46 -19.26
C ILE A 100 5.55 2.22 -20.08
N LEU A 101 5.36 1.07 -19.41
CA LEU A 101 5.04 -0.20 -20.09
C LEU A 101 3.74 -0.11 -20.89
N ARG A 102 2.71 0.58 -20.36
CA ARG A 102 1.45 0.82 -21.07
C ARG A 102 1.63 1.72 -22.30
N LEU A 103 2.47 2.76 -22.21
CA LEU A 103 2.77 3.60 -23.37
C LEU A 103 3.49 2.83 -24.48
N ILE A 104 4.50 2.03 -24.12
CA ILE A 104 5.22 1.17 -25.08
C ILE A 104 4.24 0.19 -25.73
N SER A 105 3.37 -0.43 -24.94
CA SER A 105 2.35 -1.37 -25.43
C SER A 105 1.35 -0.69 -26.34
N GLY A 106 0.87 0.51 -25.98
CA GLY A 106 -0.03 1.31 -26.80
C GLY A 106 0.57 1.68 -28.15
N TYR A 107 1.86 2.04 -28.17
CA TYR A 107 2.60 2.33 -29.40
C TYR A 107 2.72 1.10 -30.31
N ARG A 108 3.10 -0.06 -29.75
CA ARG A 108 3.17 -1.32 -30.51
C ARG A 108 1.80 -1.74 -31.07
N LEU A 109 0.74 -1.63 -30.27
CA LEU A 109 -0.63 -1.92 -30.71
C LEU A 109 -1.09 -1.00 -31.84
N ARG A 110 -0.64 0.26 -31.84
CA ARG A 110 -0.93 1.22 -32.91
C ARG A 110 -0.31 0.79 -34.23
N GLN A 111 0.95 0.34 -34.21
CA GLN A 111 1.64 -0.15 -35.40
C GLN A 111 0.97 -1.39 -35.99
N MET A 112 0.40 -2.24 -35.14
CA MET A 112 -0.33 -3.45 -35.54
C MET A 112 -1.79 -3.18 -35.94
N GLY A 113 -2.24 -1.92 -35.98
CA GLY A 113 -3.60 -1.56 -36.41
C GLY A 113 -4.72 -1.88 -35.39
N PHE A 114 -4.38 -2.20 -34.14
CA PHE A 114 -5.40 -2.54 -33.14
C PHE A 114 -6.08 -1.28 -32.55
N PRO A 115 -7.43 -1.23 -32.51
CA PRO A 115 -8.17 -0.07 -32.01
C PRO A 115 -7.98 0.17 -30.49
N GLN A 116 -7.57 -0.85 -29.74
CA GLN A 116 -7.32 -0.74 -28.29
C GLN A 116 -6.10 0.12 -27.95
N SER A 117 -5.24 0.42 -28.93
CA SER A 117 -4.04 1.25 -28.76
C SER A 117 -4.31 2.57 -28.01
N ASN A 118 -5.42 3.24 -28.33
CA ASN A 118 -5.76 4.53 -27.73
C ASN A 118 -6.00 4.41 -26.21
N ARG A 119 -6.64 3.32 -25.76
CA ARG A 119 -6.90 3.07 -24.33
C ARG A 119 -5.59 2.87 -23.54
N PHE A 120 -4.64 2.12 -24.10
CA PHE A 120 -3.33 1.91 -23.47
C PHE A 120 -2.52 3.21 -23.39
N PHE A 121 -2.61 4.06 -24.42
CA PHE A 121 -1.96 5.36 -24.42
C PHE A 121 -2.51 6.27 -23.31
N TRP A 122 -3.84 6.46 -23.26
CA TRP A 122 -4.46 7.30 -22.23
C TRP A 122 -4.20 6.80 -20.80
N THR A 123 -4.38 5.51 -20.56
CA THR A 123 -4.15 4.93 -19.23
C THR A 123 -2.66 4.92 -18.84
N GLY A 124 -1.75 4.87 -19.81
CA GLY A 124 -0.30 5.01 -19.59
C GLY A 124 0.10 6.43 -19.23
N SER A 125 -0.35 7.42 -19.99
CA SER A 125 -0.10 8.84 -19.70
C SER A 125 -0.65 9.26 -18.34
N PHE A 126 -1.88 8.85 -18.01
CA PHE A 126 -2.49 9.14 -16.71
C PHE A 126 -1.71 8.49 -15.57
N ALA A 127 -1.30 7.22 -15.72
CA ALA A 127 -0.49 6.54 -14.72
C ALA A 127 0.86 7.24 -14.51
N LEU A 128 1.54 7.67 -15.58
CA LEU A 128 2.79 8.42 -15.46
C LEU A 128 2.63 9.73 -14.69
N LEU A 129 1.63 10.53 -15.06
CA LEU A 129 1.36 11.79 -14.36
C LEU A 129 1.06 11.56 -12.88
N LEU A 130 0.21 10.57 -12.59
CA LEU A 130 -0.14 10.22 -11.22
C LEU A 130 1.10 9.76 -10.44
N GLY A 131 1.94 8.89 -11.01
CA GLY A 131 3.17 8.44 -10.40
C GLY A 131 4.17 9.57 -10.13
N LEU A 132 4.30 10.54 -11.05
CA LEU A 132 5.14 11.71 -10.85
C LEU A 132 4.60 12.63 -9.73
N ILE A 133 3.28 12.82 -9.63
CA ILE A 133 2.66 13.58 -8.54
C ILE A 133 2.93 12.89 -7.20
N LEU A 134 2.77 11.56 -7.13
CA LEU A 134 3.05 10.77 -5.93
C LEU A 134 4.51 10.91 -5.49
N LEU A 135 5.47 10.89 -6.42
CA LEU A 135 6.90 11.09 -6.12
C LEU A 135 7.22 12.53 -5.70
N GLY A 136 6.61 13.52 -6.34
CA GLY A 136 6.89 14.92 -6.08
C GLY A 136 6.52 15.35 -4.67
N GLN A 137 5.39 14.85 -4.15
CA GLN A 137 4.90 15.17 -2.80
C GLN A 137 4.30 13.94 -2.09
N PRO A 138 5.14 13.02 -1.59
CA PRO A 138 4.68 11.75 -1.02
C PRO A 138 3.78 11.92 0.22
N LEU A 139 4.11 12.88 1.08
CA LEU A 139 3.33 13.17 2.30
C LEU A 139 1.95 13.74 1.99
N LEU A 140 1.86 14.67 1.02
CA LEU A 140 0.57 15.23 0.61
C LEU A 140 -0.29 14.18 -0.09
N SER A 141 0.32 13.36 -0.94
CA SER A 141 -0.34 12.23 -1.60
C SER A 141 -0.90 11.24 -0.58
N SER A 142 -0.11 10.87 0.42
CA SER A 142 -0.55 10.05 1.54
C SER A 142 -1.71 10.70 2.31
N ALA A 143 -1.63 12.00 2.60
CA ALA A 143 -2.69 12.69 3.33
C ALA A 143 -4.03 12.66 2.57
N ILE A 144 -4.00 12.77 1.24
CA ILE A 144 -5.19 12.62 0.38
C ILE A 144 -5.73 11.20 0.47
N ILE A 145 -4.86 10.18 0.33
CA ILE A 145 -5.25 8.77 0.44
C ILE A 145 -5.90 8.50 1.81
N GLY A 146 -5.27 8.95 2.90
CA GLY A 146 -5.77 8.76 4.25
C GLY A 146 -7.12 9.41 4.50
N ARG A 147 -7.31 10.64 4.03
CA ARG A 147 -8.61 11.33 4.13
C ARG A 147 -9.69 10.65 3.30
N PHE A 148 -9.36 10.15 2.12
CA PHE A 148 -10.30 9.39 1.31
C PHE A 148 -10.73 8.11 2.03
N VAL A 149 -9.79 7.34 2.58
CA VAL A 149 -10.09 6.15 3.39
C VAL A 149 -10.93 6.50 4.62
N ALA A 150 -10.62 7.59 5.31
CA ALA A 150 -11.41 8.07 6.44
C ALA A 150 -12.86 8.37 6.07
N LEU A 151 -13.09 9.05 4.93
CA LEU A 151 -14.44 9.32 4.42
C LEU A 151 -15.21 8.05 4.10
N LEU A 152 -14.54 7.05 3.52
CA LEU A 152 -15.15 5.74 3.29
C LEU A 152 -15.56 5.06 4.61
N LEU A 153 -14.70 5.10 5.64
CA LEU A 153 -15.02 4.53 6.95
C LEU A 153 -16.15 5.27 7.67
N MET A 154 -16.20 6.59 7.55
CA MET A 154 -17.31 7.37 8.08
C MET A 154 -18.63 7.01 7.35
N ALA A 155 -18.60 6.90 6.02
CA ALA A 155 -19.77 6.51 5.24
C ALA A 155 -20.26 5.08 5.56
N THR A 156 -19.33 4.13 5.76
CA THR A 156 -19.70 2.76 6.17
C THR A 156 -20.26 2.74 7.59
N GLY A 157 -19.69 3.50 8.52
CA GLY A 157 -20.22 3.63 9.88
C GLY A 157 -21.66 4.17 9.92
N ILE A 158 -21.95 5.21 9.12
CA ILE A 158 -23.31 5.74 8.94
C ILE A 158 -24.23 4.66 8.34
N SER A 159 -23.76 3.96 7.31
CA SER A 159 -24.55 2.90 6.65
C SER A 159 -24.93 1.77 7.62
N SER A 160 -24.01 1.37 8.50
CA SER A 160 -24.29 0.38 9.55
C SER A 160 -25.34 0.85 10.55
N PHE A 161 -25.33 2.15 10.90
CA PHE A 161 -26.38 2.73 11.74
C PHE A 161 -27.76 2.68 11.06
N LEU A 162 -27.84 3.00 9.77
CA LEU A 162 -29.09 2.89 9.01
C LEU A 162 -29.61 1.45 8.95
N VAL A 163 -28.71 0.47 8.80
CA VAL A 163 -29.08 -0.96 8.83
C VAL A 163 -29.61 -1.35 10.22
N PHE A 164 -29.01 -0.85 11.30
CA PHE A 164 -29.51 -1.10 12.64
C PHE A 164 -30.94 -0.58 12.86
N LEU A 165 -31.25 0.63 12.38
CA LEU A 165 -32.60 1.20 12.45
C LEU A 165 -33.62 0.34 11.69
N ARG A 166 -33.28 -0.13 10.49
CA ARG A 166 -34.15 -1.04 9.72
C ARG A 166 -34.33 -2.40 10.38
N LEU A 167 -33.35 -2.84 11.17
CA LEU A 167 -33.49 -4.08 11.93
C LEU A 167 -34.37 -3.89 13.16
N LEU A 168 -34.61 -2.66 13.65
CA LEU A 168 -35.48 -2.40 14.80
C LEU A 168 -36.97 -2.42 14.41
N GLU A 169 -37.29 -2.00 13.19
CA GLU A 169 -38.59 -2.20 12.52
C GLU A 169 -38.90 -3.68 12.32
#